data_AF-A0A9E5AXX6-F1
#
_entry.id   AF-A0A9E5AXX6-F1
#
_cell.length_a   1.000
_cell.length_b   1.000
_cell.length_c   1.000
_cell.angle_alpha   90.00
_cell.angle_beta   90.00
_cell.angle_gamma   90.00
#
_symmetry.space_group_name_H-M   'P 1'
#
loop_
_entity.id
_entity.type
_entity.pdbx_description
1 polymer ?
#
loop_
_entity_poly.entity_id
_entity_poly.type
_entity_poly.pdbx_seq_one_letter_code
_entity_poly.pdbx_strand_id
1 'polypeptide(L)'
;TAFWMKNTLVPLTAAYIGSDGVVLELHDLKPLDKTPATAASDKVRYVLEVPEGWSVRHKLGVGALIRTERGSLEEAFFGTR
;
A
#
# COMPACT_ATOMS: atom_id res chain seq x y z
N THR A 1 11.70 1.38 2.82
CA THR A 1 10.69 1.49 3.89
C THR A 1 10.32 0.09 4.36
N ALA A 2 9.99 -0.09 5.65
CA ALA A 2 9.48 -1.36 6.16
C ALA A 2 8.45 -1.15 7.27
N PHE A 3 7.49 -2.07 7.40
CA PHE A 3 6.48 -2.10 8.48
C PHE A 3 6.21 -3.53 8.94
N TRP A 4 5.47 -3.69 10.03
CA TRP A 4 5.15 -4.99 10.63
C TRP A 4 3.68 -5.08 11.03
N MET A 5 3.23 -6.27 11.43
CA MET A 5 1.85 -6.56 11.84
C MET A 5 1.71 -6.70 13.36
N LYS A 6 2.57 -6.02 14.14
CA LYS A 6 2.51 -6.07 15.61
C LYS A 6 1.13 -5.58 16.08
N ASN A 7 0.39 -6.47 16.75
CA ASN A 7 -0.98 -6.25 17.23
C ASN A 7 -2.05 -6.10 16.14
N THR A 8 -1.75 -6.46 14.89
CA THR A 8 -2.75 -6.53 13.81
C THR A 8 -3.32 -7.94 13.73
N LEU A 9 -4.61 -8.08 14.02
CA LEU A 9 -5.29 -9.39 14.10
C LEU A 9 -5.89 -9.85 12.76
N VAL A 10 -6.12 -8.91 11.85
CA VAL A 10 -6.72 -9.17 10.55
C VAL A 10 -5.60 -9.35 9.52
N PRO A 11 -5.66 -10.37 8.64
CA PRO A 11 -4.70 -10.50 7.55
C PRO A 11 -4.90 -9.38 6.52
N LEU A 12 -3.80 -8.81 6.05
CA LEU A 12 -3.81 -7.66 5.16
C LEU A 12 -2.93 -7.91 3.94
N THR A 13 -3.27 -7.28 2.82
CA THR A 13 -2.34 -7.05 1.71
C THR A 13 -1.92 -5.59 1.76
N ALA A 14 -0.62 -5.30 1.77
CA ALA A 14 -0.10 -3.96 1.59
C ALA A 14 0.29 -3.72 0.13
N ALA A 15 -0.31 -2.68 -0.46
CA ALA A 15 0.11 -2.13 -1.75
C ALA A 15 1.08 -0.98 -1.50
N TYR A 16 2.35 -1.16 -1.87
CA TYR A 16 3.34 -0.11 -1.82
C TYR A 16 3.28 0.69 -3.10
N ILE A 17 3.23 2.02 -2.97
CA ILE A 17 2.86 2.93 -4.05
C ILE A 17 3.93 4.01 -4.20
N GLY A 18 4.31 4.28 -5.44
CA GLY A 18 5.26 5.33 -5.82
C GLY A 18 4.70 6.74 -5.63
N SER A 19 5.54 7.75 -5.77
CA SER A 19 5.13 9.16 -5.67
C SER A 19 4.11 9.58 -6.74
N ASP A 20 4.11 8.91 -7.88
CA ASP A 20 3.17 9.07 -9.00
C ASP A 20 1.80 8.40 -8.76
N GLY A 21 1.65 7.67 -7.66
CA GLY A 21 0.43 6.94 -7.33
C GLY A 21 0.35 5.53 -7.93
N VAL A 22 1.42 5.04 -8.58
CA VAL A 22 1.44 3.70 -9.18
C VAL A 22 1.83 2.64 -8.14
N VAL A 23 1.09 1.54 -8.08
CA VAL A 23 1.44 0.37 -7.24
C VAL A 23 2.71 -0.27 -7.78
N LEU A 24 3.74 -0.35 -6.93
CA LEU A 24 5.05 -0.93 -7.27
C LEU A 24 5.12 -2.41 -6.89
N GLU A 25 4.54 -2.77 -5.76
CA GLU A 25 4.62 -4.12 -5.18
C GLU A 25 3.42 -4.37 -4.25
N LEU A 26 3.06 -5.65 -4.12
CA LEU A 26 1.99 -6.14 -3.25
C LEU A 26 2.56 -7.20 -2.32
N HIS A 27 2.29 -7.07 -1.03
CA HIS A 27 2.78 -8.00 0.00
C HIS A 27 1.61 -8.46 0.85
N ASP A 28 1.38 -9.77 0.92
CA ASP A 28 0.46 -10.36 1.89
C ASP A 28 1.14 -10.46 3.25
N LEU A 29 0.44 -9.99 4.28
CA LEU A 29 0.96 -9.79 5.62
C LEU A 29 0.19 -10.65 6.61
N LYS A 30 0.94 -11.36 7.44
CA LYS A 30 0.37 -12.28 8.42
C LYS A 30 0.04 -11.54 9.72
N PRO A 31 -1.12 -11.83 10.34
CA PRO A 31 -1.46 -11.28 11.66
C PRO A 31 -0.36 -11.53 12.70
N LEU A 32 -0.14 -10.55 13.57
CA LEU A 32 0.81 -10.60 14.69
C LEU A 32 2.30 -10.80 14.30
N ASP A 33 2.62 -10.89 13.01
CA ASP A 33 3.98 -11.07 12.53
C ASP A 33 4.79 -9.78 12.70
N LYS A 34 5.95 -9.91 13.34
CA LYS A 34 6.87 -8.80 13.60
C LYS A 34 7.98 -8.72 12.55
N THR A 35 8.01 -9.65 11.59
CA THR A 35 8.93 -9.63 10.47
C THR A 35 8.67 -8.37 9.65
N PRO A 36 9.68 -7.51 9.43
CA PRO A 36 9.49 -6.31 8.63
C PRO A 36 9.15 -6.68 7.18
N ALA A 37 7.96 -6.29 6.73
CA ALA A 37 7.58 -6.22 5.34
C ALA A 37 8.41 -5.09 4.70
N THR A 38 9.58 -5.47 4.22
CA THR A 38 10.55 -4.54 3.63
C THR A 38 10.23 -4.35 2.18
N ALA A 39 10.08 -3.08 1.77
CA ALA A 39 9.91 -2.74 0.38
C ALA A 39 11.15 -3.14 -0.43
N ALA A 40 10.96 -3.77 -1.59
CA ALA A 40 12.06 -4.03 -2.51
C ALA A 40 12.46 -2.75 -3.26
N SER A 41 11.48 -1.87 -3.52
CA SER A 41 11.73 -0.57 -4.14
C SER A 41 12.07 0.52 -3.12
N ASP A 42 13.03 1.36 -3.46
CA ASP A 42 13.36 2.60 -2.76
C ASP A 42 12.45 3.79 -3.16
N LYS A 43 11.57 3.60 -4.14
CA LYS A 43 10.66 4.64 -4.67
C LYS A 43 9.31 4.71 -3.97
N VAL A 44 9.08 3.83 -2.99
CA VAL A 44 7.84 3.79 -2.21
C VAL A 44 7.66 5.11 -1.47
N ARG A 45 6.51 5.75 -1.66
CA ARG A 45 6.10 6.95 -0.93
C ARG A 45 4.81 6.75 -0.12
N TYR A 46 3.94 5.85 -0.55
CA TYR A 46 2.66 5.57 0.11
C TYR A 46 2.48 4.06 0.30
N VAL A 47 1.60 3.70 1.23
CA VAL A 47 1.17 2.32 1.48
C VAL A 47 -0.34 2.31 1.63
N LEU A 48 -1.01 1.41 0.92
CA LEU A 48 -2.43 1.13 1.09
C LEU A 48 -2.61 -0.27 1.67
N GLU A 49 -3.05 -0.36 2.92
CA GLU A 49 -3.40 -1.62 3.57
C GLU A 49 -4.87 -1.97 3.28
N VAL A 50 -5.10 -3.16 2.73
CA VAL A 50 -6.44 -3.69 2.45
C VAL A 50 -6.58 -5.09 3.05
N PRO A 51 -7.80 -5.59 3.34
CA PRO A 51 -7.99 -6.97 3.77
C PRO A 51 -7.41 -7.96 2.76
N GLU A 52 -6.80 -9.05 3.23
CA GLU A 52 -6.25 -10.07 2.34
C GLU A 52 -7.32 -10.58 1.35
N GLY A 53 -6.93 -10.67 0.07
CA GLY A 53 -7.81 -11.05 -1.04
C GLY A 53 -8.75 -9.95 -1.54
N TRP A 54 -8.83 -8.79 -0.89
CA TRP A 54 -9.57 -7.63 -1.42
C TRP A 54 -8.96 -7.14 -2.74
N SER A 55 -7.62 -7.11 -2.83
CA SER A 55 -6.87 -6.70 -4.02
C SER A 55 -7.23 -7.56 -5.24
N VAL A 56 -7.25 -8.88 -5.06
CA VAL A 56 -7.63 -9.84 -6.11
C VAL A 56 -9.07 -9.62 -6.56
N ARG A 57 -10.02 -9.45 -5.63
CA ARG A 57 -11.45 -9.21 -5.94
C ARG A 57 -11.65 -7.93 -6.74
N HIS A 58 -10.87 -6.88 -6.45
CA HIS A 58 -10.98 -5.58 -7.10
C HIS A 58 -9.96 -5.38 -8.24
N LYS A 59 -9.23 -6.44 -8.61
CA LYS A 59 -8.19 -6.42 -9.65
C LYS A 59 -7.12 -5.34 -9.41
N LEU A 60 -6.82 -5.07 -8.16
CA LEU A 60 -5.69 -4.23 -7.77
C LEU A 60 -4.40 -5.03 -7.92
N GLY A 61 -3.53 -4.59 -8.83
CA GLY A 61 -2.26 -5.24 -9.15
C GLY A 61 -1.12 -4.22 -9.26
N VAL A 62 0.11 -4.73 -9.41
CA VAL A 62 1.27 -3.90 -9.77
C VAL A 62 1.00 -3.14 -11.07
N GLY A 63 1.34 -1.86 -11.12
CA GLY A 63 1.05 -0.95 -12.23
C GLY A 63 -0.30 -0.25 -12.15
N ALA A 64 -1.18 -0.61 -11.19
CA ALA A 64 -2.42 0.10 -10.99
C ALA A 64 -2.17 1.54 -10.49
N LEU A 65 -2.94 2.50 -11.01
CA LEU A 65 -2.86 3.90 -10.60
C LEU A 65 -3.90 4.19 -9.51
N ILE A 66 -3.44 4.70 -8.36
CA ILE A 66 -4.29 5.09 -7.24
C ILE A 66 -4.51 6.60 -7.26
N ARG A 67 -5.77 7.01 -7.15
CA ARG A 67 -6.21 8.40 -7.09
C ARG A 67 -7.33 8.55 -6.05
N THR A 68 -7.56 9.77 -5.63
CA THR A 68 -8.70 10.16 -4.79
C THR A 68 -9.68 11.00 -5.61
N GLU A 69 -10.86 11.27 -5.04
CA GLU A 69 -11.81 12.24 -5.58
C GLU A 69 -11.24 13.66 -5.69
N ARG A 70 -10.15 13.96 -4.96
CA ARG A 70 -9.43 15.25 -4.98
C ARG A 70 -8.26 15.30 -5.96
N GLY A 71 -8.03 14.23 -6.74
CA GLY A 71 -6.94 14.14 -7.69
C GLY A 71 -5.89 13.08 -7.34
N SER A 72 -4.64 13.33 -7.70
CA SER A 72 -3.49 12.47 -7.41
C SER A 72 -3.24 12.35 -5.90
N LEU A 73 -2.44 11.35 -5.49
CA LEU A 73 -2.06 11.22 -4.08
C LEU A 73 -1.25 12.43 -3.60
N GLU A 74 -0.40 13.00 -4.44
CA GLU A 74 0.36 14.21 -4.10
C GLU A 74 -0.58 15.38 -3.78
N GLU A 75 -1.55 15.64 -4.66
CA GLU A 75 -2.54 16.70 -4.46
C GLU A 75 -3.40 16.44 -3.20
N ALA A 76 -3.80 15.19 -2.97
CA ALA A 76 -4.69 14.82 -1.87
C ALA A 76 -4.04 14.92 -0.48
N PHE A 77 -2.73 14.66 -0.38
CA PHE A 77 -2.00 14.65 0.89
C PHE A 77 -1.12 15.88 1.12
N PHE A 78 -0.63 16.52 0.05
CA PHE A 78 0.33 17.62 0.11
C PHE A 78 -0.09 18.87 -0.68
N GLY A 79 -1.23 18.83 -1.37
CA GLY A 79 -1.81 20.01 -1.99
C GLY A 79 -2.13 21.10 -0.97
N THR A 80 -1.97 22.35 -1.37
CA THR A 80 -2.30 23.52 -0.53
C THR A 80 -3.80 23.54 -0.27
N ARG A 81 -4.20 23.60 1.00
CA ARG A 81 -5.60 23.82 1.39
C ARG A 81 -6.02 25.27 1.16
#